data_AF-A0A937IGZ6-F1
#
_entry.id   AF-A0A937IGZ6-F1
#
_cell.length_a   1.000
_cell.length_b   1.000
_cell.length_c   1.000
_cell.angle_alpha   90.00
_cell.angle_beta   90.00
_cell.angle_gamma   90.00
#
_symmetry.space_group_name_H-M   'P 1'
#
loop_
_entity.id
_entity.type
_entity.pdbx_description
1 polymer ?
#
loop_
_entity_poly.entity_id
_entity_poly.type
_entity_poly.pdbx_seq_one_letter_code
_entity_poly.pdbx_strand_id
1 'polypeptide(L)'
;MRKLLAISPIADSCPVEFDGLKLAELNFPYLFSISPYPKNEKKCSSVLKKNHGIKMPNVCRAVGSSQKKAIWFGNFTLFIGEEPNIALGDVAAVVDQSDAWCSLRLTGTYAEEVMQRLCPIDVRLRSFKTGYVAKTMLGLMQVALHRSGKAQFDIYGYRSMSRTLINEITGSMKKTMHVVKQKL
;
A
#
# COMPACT_ATOMS: atom_id res chain seq x y z
N MET A 1 -9.37 -32.17 4.45
CA MET A 1 -9.10 -30.72 4.67
C MET A 1 -9.98 -29.93 3.71
N ARG A 2 -10.92 -29.09 4.20
CA ARG A 2 -11.78 -28.29 3.31
C ARG A 2 -10.96 -27.11 2.77
N LYS A 3 -10.85 -26.99 1.45
CA LYS A 3 -10.20 -25.87 0.76
C LYS A 3 -11.21 -24.72 0.68
N LEU A 4 -10.99 -23.68 1.49
CA LEU A 4 -11.81 -22.46 1.42
C LEU A 4 -11.46 -21.69 0.15
N LEU A 5 -12.46 -21.09 -0.49
CA LEU A 5 -12.26 -20.19 -1.61
C LEU A 5 -11.73 -18.86 -1.08
N ALA A 6 -10.62 -18.37 -1.65
CA ALA A 6 -10.13 -17.05 -1.35
C ALA A 6 -11.13 -16.00 -1.87
N ILE A 7 -11.61 -15.14 -0.97
CA ILE A 7 -12.52 -14.05 -1.31
C ILE A 7 -11.72 -12.75 -1.26
N SER A 8 -11.84 -11.91 -2.28
CA SER A 8 -11.21 -10.60 -2.29
C SER A 8 -11.75 -9.71 -1.15
N PRO A 9 -10.89 -8.90 -0.49
CA PRO A 9 -11.30 -7.87 0.46
C PRO A 9 -12.37 -6.90 -0.06
N ILE A 10 -12.43 -6.68 -1.37
CA ILE A 10 -13.27 -5.64 -2.00
C ILE A 10 -14.49 -6.22 -2.75
N ALA A 11 -14.54 -7.54 -2.95
CA ALA A 11 -15.49 -8.22 -3.82
C ALA A 11 -15.60 -7.49 -5.18
N ASP A 12 -16.82 -7.19 -5.65
CA ASP A 12 -17.06 -6.55 -6.95
C ASP A 12 -17.05 -5.00 -6.88
N SER A 13 -16.50 -4.41 -5.81
CA SER A 13 -16.54 -2.96 -5.59
C SER A 13 -15.46 -2.17 -6.34
N CYS A 14 -14.53 -2.83 -7.03
CA CYS A 14 -13.54 -2.21 -7.94
C CYS A 14 -13.37 -3.07 -9.21
N PRO A 15 -12.87 -2.52 -10.32
CA PRO A 15 -12.36 -1.15 -10.47
C PRO A 15 -13.46 -0.07 -10.45
N VAL A 16 -13.10 1.12 -9.97
CA VAL A 16 -13.92 2.34 -10.09
C VAL A 16 -13.20 3.29 -11.01
N GLU A 17 -13.86 3.75 -12.07
CA GLU A 17 -13.32 4.71 -13.02
C GLU A 17 -14.24 5.94 -13.09
N PHE A 18 -13.63 7.13 -13.12
CA PHE A 18 -14.37 8.39 -13.23
C PHE A 18 -13.50 9.46 -13.89
N ASP A 19 -13.88 9.91 -15.08
CA ASP A 19 -13.24 11.01 -15.81
C ASP A 19 -11.68 10.94 -15.84
N GLY A 20 -11.12 9.76 -16.14
CA GLY A 20 -9.67 9.55 -16.24
C GLY A 20 -8.95 9.25 -14.91
N LEU A 21 -9.67 9.25 -13.78
CA LEU A 21 -9.21 8.67 -12.53
C LEU A 21 -9.64 7.21 -12.45
N LYS A 22 -8.75 6.35 -11.95
CA LYS A 22 -9.01 4.92 -11.75
C LYS A 22 -8.53 4.44 -10.39
N LEU A 23 -9.43 3.78 -9.66
CA LEU A 23 -9.16 3.04 -8.45
C LEU A 23 -9.28 1.53 -8.76
N ALA A 24 -8.22 0.77 -8.54
CA ALA A 24 -8.18 -0.66 -8.81
C ALA A 24 -7.62 -1.43 -7.61
N GLU A 25 -8.02 -2.69 -7.45
CA GLU A 25 -7.41 -3.58 -6.47
C GLU A 25 -5.97 -3.95 -6.87
N LEU A 26 -5.11 -4.05 -5.86
CA LEU A 26 -3.84 -4.73 -5.96
C LEU A 26 -3.96 -6.08 -5.27
N ASN A 27 -4.17 -7.13 -6.05
CA ASN A 27 -4.21 -8.48 -5.52
C ASN A 27 -2.78 -9.03 -5.37
N PHE A 28 -2.32 -9.12 -4.14
CA PHE A 28 -1.02 -9.69 -3.80
C PHE A 28 -1.22 -11.06 -3.15
N PRO A 29 -0.52 -12.11 -3.61
CA PRO A 29 -0.70 -13.45 -3.06
C PRO A 29 -0.16 -13.59 -1.63
N TYR A 30 0.84 -12.79 -1.28
CA TYR A 30 1.54 -12.87 0.01
C TYR A 30 1.87 -11.48 0.54
N LEU A 31 1.47 -11.22 1.79
CA LEU A 31 1.85 -10.02 2.54
C LEU A 31 2.31 -10.44 3.94
N PHE A 32 3.58 -10.29 4.25
CA PHE A 32 4.16 -10.67 5.55
C PHE A 32 4.70 -9.44 6.27
N SER A 33 4.42 -9.33 7.57
CA SER A 33 5.17 -8.40 8.41
C SER A 33 6.51 -9.02 8.79
N ILE A 34 7.58 -8.25 8.60
CA ILE A 34 8.93 -8.59 9.01
C ILE A 34 9.40 -7.56 10.03
N SER A 35 9.73 -8.03 11.23
CA SER A 35 10.25 -7.23 12.34
C SER A 35 11.57 -7.82 12.81
N PRO A 36 12.72 -7.23 12.46
CA PRO A 36 14.02 -7.71 12.91
C PRO A 36 14.09 -7.79 14.44
N TYR A 37 14.73 -8.84 14.97
CA TYR A 37 15.07 -8.86 16.39
C TYR A 37 16.09 -7.76 16.72
N PRO A 38 16.20 -7.34 17.99
CA PRO A 38 17.15 -6.31 18.38
C PRO A 38 18.56 -6.57 17.85
N LYS A 39 19.18 -5.59 17.19
CA LYS A 39 20.53 -5.64 16.59
C LYS A 39 20.67 -6.54 15.35
N ASN A 40 19.57 -7.10 14.82
CA ASN A 40 19.60 -7.97 13.64
C ASN A 40 19.17 -7.27 12.34
N GLU A 41 18.97 -5.95 12.32
CA GLU A 41 18.47 -5.21 11.15
C GLU A 41 19.35 -5.43 9.90
N LYS A 42 20.68 -5.35 10.07
CA LYS A 42 21.64 -5.60 8.98
C LYS A 42 21.63 -7.06 8.52
N LYS A 43 21.49 -8.01 9.44
CA LYS A 43 21.41 -9.45 9.12
C LYS A 43 20.11 -9.74 8.37
N CYS A 44 18.97 -9.27 8.87
CA CYS A 44 17.66 -9.38 8.22
C CYS A 44 17.69 -8.80 6.81
N SER A 45 18.25 -7.59 6.62
CA SER A 45 18.39 -7.02 5.28
C SER A 45 19.32 -7.83 4.37
N SER A 46 20.31 -8.53 4.91
CA SER A 46 21.22 -9.38 4.13
C SER A 46 20.54 -10.69 3.71
N VAL A 47 19.76 -11.30 4.61
CA VAL A 47 18.92 -12.49 4.32
C VAL A 47 17.88 -12.16 3.25
N LEU A 48 17.18 -11.02 3.38
CA LEU A 48 16.24 -10.55 2.34
C LEU A 48 16.95 -10.35 1.00
N LYS A 49 18.12 -9.72 0.98
CA LYS A 49 18.84 -9.45 -0.27
C LYS A 49 19.28 -10.75 -0.93
N LYS A 50 19.83 -11.69 -0.16
CA LYS A 50 20.35 -12.96 -0.65
C LYS A 50 19.25 -13.84 -1.25
N ASN A 51 18.11 -13.95 -0.57
CA ASN A 51 17.07 -14.91 -0.95
C ASN A 51 15.96 -14.30 -1.82
N HIS A 52 15.71 -12.99 -1.72
CA HIS A 52 14.57 -12.33 -2.38
C HIS A 52 14.98 -11.16 -3.30
N GLY A 53 16.26 -10.78 -3.32
CA GLY A 53 16.76 -9.67 -4.14
C GLY A 53 16.37 -8.27 -3.64
N ILE A 54 15.74 -8.17 -2.47
CA ILE A 54 15.25 -6.91 -1.88
C ILE A 54 15.93 -6.66 -0.54
N LYS A 55 16.14 -5.40 -0.17
CA LYS A 55 16.67 -5.01 1.14
C LYS A 55 15.55 -4.52 2.04
N MET A 56 15.85 -4.42 3.34
CA MET A 56 14.98 -3.65 4.24
C MET A 56 14.84 -2.21 3.73
N PRO A 57 13.63 -1.63 3.73
CA PRO A 57 13.43 -0.26 3.33
C PRO A 57 13.96 0.70 4.40
N ASN A 58 14.37 1.89 3.95
CA ASN A 58 14.59 3.00 4.87
C ASN A 58 13.24 3.50 5.41
N VAL A 59 13.28 4.26 6.52
CA VAL A 59 12.10 4.93 7.07
C VAL A 59 11.39 5.74 5.99
N CYS A 60 10.06 5.61 5.94
CA CYS A 60 9.19 6.26 4.94
C CYS A 60 9.50 5.89 3.48
N ARG A 61 10.05 4.70 3.21
CA ARG A 61 10.37 4.23 1.85
C ARG A 61 9.81 2.85 1.52
N ALA A 62 9.69 2.60 0.23
CA ALA A 62 9.52 1.27 -0.34
C ALA A 62 10.74 0.93 -1.23
N VAL A 63 11.08 -0.36 -1.30
CA VAL A 63 12.15 -0.90 -2.15
C VAL A 63 11.62 -2.11 -2.91
N GLY A 64 11.91 -2.20 -4.20
CA GLY A 64 11.49 -3.30 -5.07
C GLY A 64 10.59 -2.84 -6.21
N SER A 65 9.80 -3.77 -6.74
CA SER A 65 8.94 -3.60 -7.92
C SER A 65 7.46 -3.50 -7.55
N SER A 66 6.59 -3.44 -8.56
CA SER A 66 5.13 -3.45 -8.37
C SER A 66 4.62 -4.76 -7.78
N GLN A 67 5.24 -5.90 -8.13
CA GLN A 67 4.81 -7.24 -7.74
C GLN A 67 5.53 -7.76 -6.50
N LYS A 68 6.80 -7.36 -6.31
CA LYS A 68 7.61 -7.78 -5.17
C LYS A 68 8.34 -6.61 -4.54
N LYS A 69 8.05 -6.31 -3.27
CA LYS A 69 8.60 -5.13 -2.56
C LYS A 69 8.60 -5.28 -1.06
N ALA A 70 9.44 -4.48 -0.41
CA ALA A 70 9.43 -4.25 1.01
C ALA A 70 9.06 -2.78 1.28
N ILE A 71 8.07 -2.56 2.13
CA ILE A 71 7.51 -1.24 2.43
C ILE A 71 7.69 -0.95 3.92
N TRP A 72 8.25 0.22 4.25
CA TRP A 72 8.27 0.69 5.63
C TRP A 72 6.83 0.91 6.11
N PHE A 73 6.43 0.22 7.18
CA PHE A 73 5.06 0.24 7.70
C PHE A 73 4.97 0.82 9.12
N GLY A 74 6.01 1.55 9.55
CA GLY A 74 6.12 2.09 10.90
C GLY A 74 6.98 1.18 11.77
N ASN A 75 6.32 0.34 12.57
CA ASN A 75 6.94 -0.59 13.51
C ASN A 75 7.42 -1.91 12.89
N PHE A 76 7.00 -2.21 11.66
CA PHE A 76 7.47 -3.37 10.90
C PHE A 76 7.67 -3.00 9.42
N THR A 77 8.28 -3.92 8.66
CA THR A 77 8.32 -3.86 7.20
C THR A 77 7.28 -4.81 6.62
N LEU A 78 6.41 -4.31 5.75
CA LEU A 78 5.51 -5.16 4.99
C LEU A 78 6.24 -5.67 3.75
N PHE A 79 6.50 -6.98 3.71
CA PHE A 79 7.06 -7.68 2.56
C PHE A 79 5.93 -8.26 1.72
N ILE A 80 5.93 -7.96 0.43
CA ILE A 80 4.82 -8.27 -0.48
C ILE A 80 5.34 -9.05 -1.67
N GLY A 81 4.59 -10.08 -2.07
CA GLY A 81 4.70 -10.70 -3.40
C GLY A 81 5.09 -12.18 -3.41
N GLU A 82 5.81 -12.65 -2.40
CA GLU A 82 6.22 -14.06 -2.26
C GLU A 82 6.35 -14.44 -0.79
N GLU A 83 6.34 -15.75 -0.52
CA GLU A 83 6.57 -16.28 0.82
C GLU A 83 8.01 -15.99 1.28
N PRO A 84 8.21 -15.45 2.49
CA PRO A 84 9.55 -15.18 3.03
C PRO A 84 10.34 -16.49 3.23
N ASN A 85 11.63 -16.46 2.91
CA ASN A 85 12.52 -17.58 3.14
C ASN A 85 12.64 -17.87 4.64
N ILE A 86 12.61 -19.15 5.01
CA ILE A 86 12.60 -19.60 6.41
C ILE A 86 13.80 -19.10 7.24
N ALA A 87 14.93 -18.81 6.60
CA ALA A 87 16.11 -18.23 7.27
C ALA A 87 15.85 -16.84 7.88
N LEU A 88 14.74 -16.17 7.55
CA LEU A 88 14.35 -14.94 8.23
C LEU A 88 13.93 -15.18 9.68
N GLY A 89 13.42 -16.37 10.00
CA GLY A 89 12.99 -16.71 11.37
C GLY A 89 14.12 -16.64 12.40
N ASP A 90 15.37 -16.81 11.98
CA ASP A 90 16.53 -16.70 12.87
C ASP A 90 16.88 -15.26 13.25
N VAL A 91 16.39 -14.27 12.48
CA VAL A 91 16.82 -12.87 12.58
C VAL A 91 15.67 -11.87 12.73
N ALA A 92 14.43 -12.30 12.50
CA ALA A 92 13.24 -11.47 12.56
C ALA A 92 12.00 -12.29 12.94
N ALA A 93 11.05 -11.63 13.61
CA ALA A 93 9.68 -12.12 13.65
C ALA A 93 9.06 -11.94 12.25
N VAL A 94 8.49 -13.04 11.73
CA VAL A 94 7.84 -13.09 10.42
C VAL A 94 6.41 -13.59 10.63
N VAL A 95 5.43 -12.82 10.19
CA VAL A 95 4.01 -13.15 10.38
C VAL A 95 3.26 -12.93 9.08
N ASP A 96 2.47 -13.93 8.67
CA ASP A 96 1.56 -13.82 7.53
C ASP A 96 0.42 -12.85 7.88
N GLN A 97 0.24 -11.84 7.04
CA GLN A 97 -0.83 -10.85 7.11
C GLN A 97 -1.57 -10.73 5.78
N SER A 98 -1.55 -11.76 4.93
CA SER A 98 -2.09 -11.71 3.57
C SER A 98 -3.57 -11.37 3.53
N ASP A 99 -4.35 -11.84 4.52
CA ASP A 99 -5.77 -11.53 4.65
C ASP A 99 -6.09 -10.27 5.46
N ALA A 100 -5.08 -9.56 5.99
CA ALA A 100 -5.31 -8.41 6.87
C ALA A 100 -5.62 -7.10 6.13
N TRP A 101 -5.24 -7.00 4.85
CA TRP A 101 -5.17 -5.75 4.11
C TRP A 101 -6.13 -5.70 2.91
N CYS A 102 -6.70 -4.52 2.69
CA CYS A 102 -7.24 -4.09 1.41
C CYS A 102 -6.17 -3.22 0.73
N SER A 103 -5.67 -3.67 -0.41
CA SER A 103 -4.64 -2.95 -1.18
C SER A 103 -5.28 -2.37 -2.44
N LEU A 104 -5.24 -1.04 -2.56
CA LEU A 104 -5.83 -0.30 -3.68
C LEU A 104 -4.77 0.52 -4.39
N ARG A 105 -4.99 0.80 -5.67
CA ARG A 105 -4.18 1.71 -6.47
C ARG A 105 -5.07 2.78 -7.08
N LEU A 106 -4.78 4.04 -6.75
CA LEU A 106 -5.34 5.21 -7.40
C LEU A 106 -4.36 5.70 -8.47
N THR A 107 -4.86 5.92 -9.69
CA THR A 107 -4.13 6.47 -10.84
C THR A 107 -4.92 7.57 -11.52
N GLY A 108 -4.20 8.50 -12.15
CA GLY A 108 -4.76 9.55 -13.01
C GLY A 108 -4.16 10.92 -12.71
N THR A 109 -4.31 11.85 -13.66
CA THR A 109 -3.68 13.18 -13.59
C THR A 109 -4.01 13.93 -12.30
N TYR A 110 -5.26 13.79 -11.81
CA TYR A 110 -5.75 14.46 -10.60
C TYR A 110 -5.69 13.61 -9.32
N ALA A 111 -4.87 12.54 -9.31
CA ALA A 111 -4.74 11.67 -8.14
C ALA A 111 -4.16 12.41 -6.92
N GLU A 112 -3.33 13.44 -7.14
CA GLU A 112 -2.80 14.29 -6.06
C GLU A 112 -3.95 14.99 -5.31
N GLU A 113 -4.87 15.63 -6.03
CA GLU A 113 -5.99 16.40 -5.50
C GLU A 113 -7.01 15.52 -4.78
N VAL A 114 -7.22 14.29 -5.28
CA VAL A 114 -8.04 13.28 -4.60
C VAL A 114 -7.45 12.95 -3.24
N MET A 115 -6.14 12.70 -3.18
CA MET A 115 -5.46 12.33 -1.94
C MET A 115 -5.35 13.52 -0.96
N GLN A 116 -5.15 14.75 -1.45
CA GLN A 116 -5.10 15.95 -0.61
C GLN A 116 -6.40 16.21 0.15
N ARG A 117 -7.53 15.85 -0.43
CA ARG A 117 -8.84 15.97 0.24
C ARG A 117 -9.03 14.99 1.38
N LEU A 118 -8.35 13.84 1.33
CA LEU A 118 -8.61 12.72 2.24
C LEU A 118 -7.52 12.55 3.30
N CYS A 119 -6.27 12.92 2.98
CA CYS A 119 -5.11 12.72 3.84
C CYS A 119 -4.68 14.03 4.52
N PRO A 120 -4.35 13.99 5.82
CA PRO A 120 -3.92 15.18 6.56
C PRO A 120 -2.45 15.55 6.35
N ILE A 121 -1.69 14.76 5.58
CA ILE A 121 -0.27 14.99 5.29
C ILE A 121 -0.08 15.68 3.94
N ASP A 122 1.07 16.32 3.72
CA ASP A 122 1.39 16.93 2.42
C ASP A 122 1.70 15.84 1.37
N VAL A 123 0.68 15.45 0.61
CA VAL A 123 0.78 14.48 -0.49
C VAL A 123 1.10 15.13 -1.84
N ARG A 124 1.40 16.44 -1.88
CA ARG A 124 1.79 17.13 -3.12
C ARG A 124 2.96 16.40 -3.78
N LEU A 125 2.88 16.22 -5.09
CA LEU A 125 3.86 15.47 -5.86
C LEU A 125 5.26 16.12 -5.80
N ARG A 126 5.36 17.40 -5.47
CA ARG A 126 6.64 18.09 -5.22
C ARG A 126 7.32 17.68 -3.90
N SER A 127 6.53 17.36 -2.87
CA SER A 127 7.00 17.05 -1.51
C SER A 127 7.07 15.54 -1.27
N PHE A 128 5.97 14.83 -1.57
CA PHE A 128 5.84 13.39 -1.40
C PHE A 128 6.29 12.67 -2.66
N LYS A 129 7.60 12.52 -2.85
CA LYS A 129 8.20 12.01 -4.10
C LYS A 129 7.91 10.52 -4.34
N THR A 130 8.06 10.04 -5.57
CA THR A 130 7.90 8.61 -5.89
C THR A 130 8.79 7.75 -4.99
N GLY A 131 8.24 6.63 -4.51
CA GLY A 131 8.85 5.72 -3.54
C GLY A 131 8.72 6.15 -2.08
N TYR A 132 8.09 7.31 -1.80
CA TYR A 132 7.77 7.72 -0.43
C TYR A 132 6.60 6.91 0.10
N VAL A 133 6.66 6.60 1.39
CA VAL A 133 5.62 5.92 2.15
C VAL A 133 5.33 6.73 3.40
N ALA A 134 4.06 6.82 3.77
CA ALA A 134 3.64 7.41 5.03
C ALA A 134 2.58 6.55 5.71
N LYS A 135 2.67 6.45 7.04
CA LYS A 135 1.54 6.02 7.88
C LYS A 135 0.71 7.26 8.18
N THR A 136 -0.56 7.23 7.81
CA THR A 136 -1.44 8.39 7.88
C THR A 136 -2.89 7.96 8.00
N MET A 137 -3.78 8.95 7.98
CA MET A 137 -5.23 8.76 7.94
C MET A 137 -5.76 9.04 6.53
N LEU A 138 -6.82 8.33 6.15
CA LEU A 138 -7.63 8.59 4.97
C LEU A 138 -9.08 8.47 5.40
N GLY A 139 -9.83 9.58 5.44
CA GLY A 139 -11.24 9.56 5.86
C GLY A 139 -11.45 8.91 7.24
N LEU A 140 -10.64 9.30 8.23
CA LEU A 140 -10.61 8.72 9.59
C LEU A 140 -10.16 7.25 9.70
N MET A 141 -9.69 6.63 8.62
CA MET A 141 -9.13 5.27 8.62
C MET A 141 -7.60 5.31 8.60
N GLN A 142 -6.96 4.48 9.44
CA GLN A 142 -5.51 4.30 9.41
C GLN A 142 -5.09 3.57 8.12
N VAL A 143 -4.18 4.17 7.36
CA VAL A 143 -3.66 3.59 6.12
C VAL A 143 -2.14 3.71 6.05
N ALA A 144 -1.52 2.86 5.23
CA ALA A 144 -0.21 3.17 4.67
C ALA A 144 -0.42 3.70 3.24
N LEU A 145 0.13 4.88 2.97
CA LEU A 145 0.09 5.52 1.66
C LEU A 145 1.48 5.41 1.02
N HIS A 146 1.57 4.84 -0.17
CA HIS A 146 2.80 4.70 -0.93
C HIS A 146 2.65 5.37 -2.30
N ARG A 147 3.48 6.38 -2.61
CA ARG A 147 3.50 6.94 -3.97
C ARG A 147 4.31 6.02 -4.89
N SER A 148 3.62 5.05 -5.48
CA SER A 148 4.22 3.99 -6.29
C SER A 148 4.55 4.41 -7.73
N GLY A 149 4.16 5.62 -8.17
CA GLY A 149 4.48 6.15 -9.50
C GLY A 149 4.40 7.68 -9.59
N LYS A 150 4.32 8.23 -10.81
CA LYS A 150 4.30 9.69 -11.03
C LYS A 150 3.00 10.33 -10.51
N ALA A 151 1.85 9.83 -10.93
CA ALA A 151 0.52 10.23 -10.45
C ALA A 151 -0.25 8.97 -10.02
N GLN A 152 0.38 8.21 -9.11
CA GLN A 152 -0.07 6.90 -8.69
C GLN A 152 0.21 6.70 -7.21
N PHE A 153 -0.83 6.32 -6.48
CA PHE A 153 -0.77 6.03 -5.06
C PHE A 153 -1.29 4.61 -4.80
N ASP A 154 -0.48 3.80 -4.13
CA ASP A 154 -0.92 2.54 -3.53
C ASP A 154 -1.39 2.85 -2.10
N ILE A 155 -2.60 2.41 -1.75
CA ILE A 155 -3.23 2.62 -0.45
C ILE A 155 -3.45 1.25 0.19
N TYR A 156 -2.93 1.07 1.40
CA TYR A 156 -3.09 -0.14 2.19
C TYR A 156 -3.92 0.19 3.42
N GLY A 157 -5.18 -0.24 3.43
CA GLY A 157 -6.09 -0.12 4.58
C GLY A 157 -6.46 -1.48 5.15
N TYR A 158 -7.11 -1.52 6.30
CA TYR A 158 -7.59 -2.79 6.86
C TYR A 158 -8.71 -3.40 6.02
N ARG A 159 -8.69 -4.72 5.85
CA ARG A 159 -9.70 -5.47 5.10
C ARG A 159 -11.12 -5.20 5.57
N SER A 160 -11.34 -5.11 6.89
CA SER A 160 -12.66 -4.85 7.48
C SER A 160 -13.26 -3.48 7.11
N MET A 161 -12.43 -2.55 6.64
CA MET A 161 -12.83 -1.20 6.23
C MET A 161 -12.82 -1.01 4.71
N SER A 162 -12.66 -2.08 3.93
CA SER A 162 -12.49 -2.00 2.47
C SER A 162 -13.61 -1.23 1.77
N ARG A 163 -14.87 -1.48 2.14
CA ARG A 163 -16.04 -0.81 1.56
C ARG A 163 -16.05 0.69 1.87
N THR A 164 -15.77 1.07 3.11
CA THR A 164 -15.69 2.47 3.52
C THR A 164 -14.54 3.16 2.80
N LEU A 165 -13.38 2.52 2.71
CA LEU A 165 -12.20 3.03 2.01
C LEU A 165 -12.50 3.32 0.53
N ILE A 166 -13.15 2.39 -0.17
CA ILE A 166 -13.55 2.57 -1.57
C ILE A 166 -14.55 3.71 -1.71
N ASN A 167 -15.54 3.79 -0.83
CA ASN A 167 -16.56 4.85 -0.87
C ASN A 167 -15.96 6.24 -0.66
N GLU A 168 -15.06 6.40 0.31
CA GLU A 168 -14.36 7.67 0.58
C GLU A 168 -13.52 8.11 -0.61
N ILE A 169 -12.73 7.19 -1.19
CA ILE A 169 -11.88 7.49 -2.35
C ILE A 169 -12.75 7.84 -3.56
N THR A 170 -13.80 7.06 -3.83
CA THR A 170 -14.74 7.32 -4.94
C THR A 170 -15.44 8.66 -4.79
N GLY A 171 -15.87 9.01 -3.57
CA GLY A 171 -16.47 10.30 -3.27
C GLY A 171 -15.50 11.45 -3.55
N SER A 172 -14.23 11.30 -3.14
CA SER A 172 -13.18 12.30 -3.42
C SER A 172 -12.85 12.41 -4.91
N MET A 173 -12.82 11.30 -5.65
CA MET A 173 -12.65 11.29 -7.12
C MET A 173 -13.73 12.14 -7.78
N LYS A 174 -15.01 11.88 -7.48
CA LYS A 174 -16.14 12.62 -8.05
C LYS A 174 -16.09 14.12 -7.71
N LYS A 175 -15.83 14.47 -6.45
CA LYS A 175 -15.72 15.86 -5.99
C LYS A 175 -14.57 16.60 -6.68
N THR A 176 -13.43 15.93 -6.86
CA THR A 176 -12.26 16.51 -7.53
C THR A 176 -12.57 16.84 -8.98
N MET A 177 -13.12 15.89 -9.72
CA MET A 177 -13.43 16.07 -11.14
C MET A 177 -14.55 17.07 -11.37
N HIS A 178 -15.53 17.17 -10.46
CA HIS A 178 -16.53 18.22 -10.51
C HIS A 178 -15.90 19.62 -10.42
N VAL A 179 -14.96 19.83 -9.50
CA VAL A 179 -14.24 21.11 -9.37
C VAL A 179 -13.35 21.40 -10.58
N VAL A 180 -12.70 20.38 -11.15
CA VAL A 180 -11.88 20.54 -12.38
C VAL A 180 -12.76 20.99 -13.54
N LYS A 181 -13.90 20.34 -13.76
CA LYS A 181 -14.83 20.66 -14.86
C LYS A 181 -15.44 22.06 -14.74
N GLN A 182 -15.63 22.58 -13.53
CA GLN A 182 -16.12 23.96 -13.32
C GLN A 182 -15.09 25.05 -13.63
N LYS A 183 -13.80 24.69 -13.70
CA LYS A 183 -12.69 25.63 -13.96
C LYS A 183 -12.21 25.63 -15.40
N LEU A 184 -12.75 24.73 -16.23
CA LEU A 184 -12.53 24.65 -17.67
C LEU A 184 -13.64 25.42 -18.39
#